data_AF-A0AAJ6AIG2-F1
#
_entry.id   AF-A0AAJ6AIG2-F1
#
_cell.length_a   1.000
_cell.length_b   1.000
_cell.length_c   1.000
_cell.angle_alpha   90.00
_cell.angle_beta   90.00
_cell.angle_gamma   90.00
#
_symmetry.space_group_name_H-M   'P 1'
#
loop_
_entity.id
_entity.type
_entity.pdbx_description
1 polymer ?
#
loop_
_entity_poly.entity_id
_entity_poly.type
_entity_poly.pdbx_seq_one_letter_code
_entity_poly.pdbx_strand_id
1 'polypeptide(L)'
;MTKHLNSSQKAEIMRLWTVERWTAPEIADHIGYGDDAVRNFLKKQGVHRARQRKTAPHGAPARWMEGCTCQKCVEGKRAYKRAEYERYGNRQDPAVSAERIAMRQARTVQSARKTGKQWTGAEVEMVARRDLTIEQIATALGRTYAAVSNVRQALADPSNPSHHRYQTMLNGVMIPPADPSE
;
A
#
# COMPACT_ATOMS: atom_id res chain seq x y z
N MET A 1 6.73 7.62 48.43
CA MET A 1 8.15 7.26 48.37
C MET A 1 8.63 7.32 46.93
N THR A 2 9.45 8.31 46.57
CA THR A 2 10.01 8.47 45.23
C THR A 2 11.20 7.51 45.07
N LYS A 3 11.07 6.47 44.24
CA LYS A 3 12.19 5.54 43.97
C LYS A 3 13.26 6.28 43.17
N HIS A 4 14.47 6.39 43.72
CA HIS A 4 15.62 6.99 43.03
C HIS A 4 16.31 5.96 42.12
N LEU A 5 16.56 6.34 40.87
CA LEU A 5 17.36 5.54 39.92
C LEU A 5 18.81 5.43 40.41
N ASN A 6 19.33 4.21 40.50
CA ASN A 6 20.74 3.96 40.82
C ASN A 6 21.65 4.22 39.60
N SER A 7 22.96 4.21 39.79
CA SER A 7 23.94 4.53 38.73
C SER A 7 23.90 3.53 37.56
N SER A 8 23.68 2.24 37.84
CA SER A 8 23.56 1.20 36.81
C SER A 8 22.32 1.44 35.92
N GLN A 9 21.18 1.74 36.54
CA GLN A 9 19.94 2.06 35.83
C GLN A 9 20.07 3.31 34.97
N LYS A 10 20.76 4.35 35.44
CA LYS A 10 21.01 5.57 34.64
C LYS A 10 21.87 5.28 33.40
N ALA A 11 22.91 4.46 33.55
CA ALA A 11 23.76 4.04 32.44
C ALA A 11 22.96 3.23 31.41
N GLU A 12 22.13 2.31 31.88
CA GLU A 12 21.30 1.48 31.01
C GLU A 12 20.23 2.30 30.27
N ILE A 13 19.58 3.25 30.95
CA ILE A 13 18.65 4.20 30.29
C ILE A 13 19.36 4.96 29.17
N MET A 14 20.60 5.42 29.38
CA MET A 14 21.35 6.13 28.35
C MET A 14 21.70 5.21 27.17
N ARG A 15 22.14 3.97 27.43
CA ARG A 15 22.45 2.98 26.39
C ARG A 15 21.23 2.68 25.51
N LEU A 16 20.10 2.34 26.14
CA LEU A 16 18.84 2.04 25.45
C LEU A 16 18.32 3.25 24.66
N TRP A 17 18.45 4.45 25.21
CA TRP A 17 18.03 5.68 24.54
C TRP A 17 18.92 6.03 23.35
N THR A 18 20.25 6.06 23.51
CA THR A 18 21.15 6.56 22.46
C THR A 18 21.46 5.52 21.40
N VAL A 19 21.74 4.28 21.83
CA VAL A 19 22.23 3.20 20.97
C VAL A 19 21.05 2.46 20.34
N GLU A 20 20.18 1.88 21.18
CA GLU A 20 19.09 1.01 20.69
C GLU A 20 17.86 1.79 20.19
N ARG A 21 17.82 3.08 20.51
CA ARG A 21 16.75 4.01 20.11
C ARG A 21 15.37 3.68 20.67
N TRP A 22 15.33 3.10 21.86
CA TRP A 22 14.08 2.83 22.56
C TRP A 22 13.43 4.14 23.05
N THR A 23 12.10 4.11 23.16
CA THR A 23 11.29 5.19 23.72
C THR A 23 11.27 5.12 25.24
N ALA A 24 10.93 6.24 25.91
CA ALA A 24 10.86 6.27 27.37
C ALA A 24 9.89 5.22 27.97
N PRO A 25 8.71 4.95 27.37
CA PRO A 25 7.83 3.86 27.83
C PRO A 25 8.46 2.47 27.72
N GLU A 26 9.15 2.14 26.62
CA GLU A 26 9.81 0.84 26.44
C GLU A 26 10.95 0.64 27.44
N ILE A 27 11.74 1.69 27.68
CA ILE A 27 12.80 1.67 28.69
C ILE A 27 12.21 1.49 30.10
N ALA A 28 11.11 2.18 30.41
CA ALA A 28 10.46 2.12 31.71
C ALA A 28 9.93 0.72 32.03
N ASP A 29 9.27 0.08 31.06
CA ASP A 29 8.81 -1.31 31.14
C ASP A 29 9.97 -2.27 31.39
N HIS A 30 11.06 -2.13 30.62
CA HIS A 30 12.24 -2.99 30.72
C HIS A 30 12.99 -2.90 32.05
N ILE A 31 13.17 -1.69 32.60
CA ILE A 31 13.89 -1.52 33.87
C ILE A 31 12.97 -1.64 35.10
N GLY A 32 11.66 -1.80 34.91
CA GLY A 32 10.66 -1.89 35.98
C GLY A 32 10.44 -0.58 36.75
N TYR A 33 10.53 0.57 36.08
CA TYR A 33 10.28 1.90 36.65
C TYR A 33 9.10 2.60 36.00
N GLY A 34 8.56 3.63 36.65
CA GLY A 34 7.56 4.49 36.03
C GLY A 34 8.15 5.33 34.89
N ASP A 35 7.38 5.49 33.81
CA ASP A 35 7.73 6.31 32.63
C ASP A 35 8.18 7.73 33.03
N ASP A 36 7.53 8.33 34.02
CA ASP A 36 7.91 9.65 34.54
C ASP A 36 9.33 9.71 35.12
N ALA A 37 9.82 8.63 35.74
CA ALA A 37 11.17 8.59 36.29
C ALA A 37 12.22 8.60 35.17
N VAL A 38 11.98 7.81 34.11
CA VAL A 38 12.83 7.75 32.92
C VAL A 38 12.81 9.09 32.17
N ARG A 39 11.63 9.66 31.95
CA ARG A 39 11.48 10.98 31.31
C ARG A 39 12.19 12.09 32.07
N ASN A 40 12.03 12.14 33.39
CA ASN A 40 12.69 13.14 34.23
C ASN A 40 14.21 13.00 34.19
N PHE A 41 14.73 11.77 34.16
CA PHE A 41 16.17 11.54 33.98
C PHE A 41 16.65 12.03 32.61
N LEU A 42 16.02 11.61 31.51
CA LEU A 42 16.38 12.04 30.16
C LEU A 42 16.27 13.56 29.98
N LYS A 43 15.31 14.19 30.66
CA LYS A 43 15.12 15.65 30.66
C LYS A 43 16.29 16.34 31.35
N LYS A 44 16.75 15.82 32.49
CA LYS A 44 17.95 16.32 33.20
C LYS A 44 19.22 16.17 32.37
N GLN A 45 19.31 15.13 31.54
CA GLN A 45 20.43 14.92 30.61
C GLN A 45 20.32 15.75 29.32
N GLY A 46 19.25 16.53 29.12
CA GLY A 46 19.06 17.37 27.92
C GLY A 46 18.69 16.59 26.64
N VAL A 47 18.62 15.26 26.69
CA VAL A 47 18.40 14.39 25.50
C VAL A 47 16.92 14.09 25.22
N HIS A 48 16.03 14.44 26.14
CA HIS A 48 14.60 14.11 26.08
C HIS A 48 13.84 14.69 24.87
N ARG A 49 14.30 15.81 24.28
CA ARG A 49 13.58 16.50 23.20
C ARG A 49 13.72 15.84 21.82
N ALA A 50 14.70 14.96 21.64
CA ALA A 50 15.06 14.47 20.30
C ALA A 50 14.17 13.35 19.74
N ARG A 51 13.40 12.63 20.59
CA ARG A 51 12.66 11.42 20.16
C ARG A 51 11.25 11.26 20.72
N GLN A 52 10.66 12.32 21.27
CA GLN A 52 9.22 12.30 21.53
C GLN A 52 8.44 12.40 20.22
N ARG A 53 8.37 11.31 19.45
CA ARG A 53 7.13 11.07 18.70
C ARG A 53 6.09 10.82 19.78
N LYS A 54 5.39 11.89 20.17
CA LYS A 54 4.18 11.77 20.99
C LYS A 54 3.27 10.84 20.19
N THR A 55 3.20 9.59 20.61
CA THR A 55 2.26 8.62 20.04
C THR A 55 0.90 9.27 20.07
N ALA A 56 0.20 9.26 18.95
CA ALA A 56 -1.08 9.92 18.89
C ALA A 56 -2.03 9.31 19.94
N PRO A 57 -2.87 10.11 20.61
CA PRO A 57 -3.80 9.57 21.60
C PRO A 57 -4.77 8.59 20.95
N HIS A 58 -5.25 7.59 21.70
CA HIS A 58 -6.27 6.67 21.21
C HIS A 58 -7.53 7.43 20.77
N GLY A 59 -8.05 7.08 19.59
CA GLY A 59 -9.12 7.82 18.91
C GLY A 59 -8.62 8.84 17.88
N ALA A 60 -7.32 9.18 17.87
CA ALA A 60 -6.75 9.93 16.77
C ALA A 60 -6.51 9.01 15.55
N PRO A 61 -6.73 9.49 14.31
CA PRO A 61 -6.48 8.71 13.09
C PRO A 61 -5.02 8.26 12.96
N ALA A 62 -4.09 9.10 13.39
CA ALA A 62 -2.66 8.80 13.40
C ALA A 62 -2.33 7.56 14.25
N ARG A 63 -3.07 7.33 15.34
CA ARG A 63 -2.82 6.17 16.19
C ARG A 63 -3.20 4.84 15.50
N TRP A 64 -4.23 4.86 14.65
CA TRP A 64 -4.55 3.71 13.79
C TRP A 64 -3.47 3.46 12.75
N MET A 65 -2.91 4.52 12.14
CA MET A 65 -1.81 4.41 11.16
C MET A 65 -0.51 3.89 11.78
N GLU A 66 -0.31 4.10 13.08
CA GLU A 66 0.76 3.50 13.88
C GLU A 66 0.50 2.02 14.23
N GLY A 67 -0.61 1.42 13.79
CA GLY A 67 -0.92 0.00 13.96
C GLY A 67 -1.89 -0.33 15.10
N CYS A 68 -2.41 0.65 15.83
CA CYS A 68 -3.39 0.37 16.89
C CYS A 68 -4.78 0.04 16.32
N THR A 69 -5.31 -1.13 16.68
CA THR A 69 -6.59 -1.65 16.18
C THR A 69 -7.73 -1.62 17.19
N CYS A 70 -7.57 -0.97 18.35
CA CYS A 70 -8.64 -0.90 19.35
C CYS A 70 -9.87 -0.13 18.83
N GLN A 71 -11.04 -0.43 19.41
CA GLN A 71 -12.33 0.12 18.98
C GLN A 71 -12.32 1.66 18.82
N LYS A 72 -11.75 2.38 19.80
CA LYS A 72 -11.65 3.84 19.79
C LYS A 72 -10.84 4.36 18.59
N CYS A 73 -9.72 3.71 18.25
CA CYS A 73 -8.89 4.08 17.10
C CYS A 73 -9.57 3.76 15.77
N VAL A 74 -10.32 2.65 15.70
CA VAL A 74 -11.14 2.29 14.52
C VAL A 74 -12.21 3.36 14.28
N GLU A 75 -12.93 3.76 15.33
CA GLU A 75 -13.94 4.83 15.27
C GLU A 75 -13.33 6.17 14.88
N GLY A 76 -12.20 6.53 15.48
CA GLY A 76 -11.44 7.73 15.13
C GLY A 76 -11.05 7.79 13.65
N LYS A 77 -10.57 6.68 13.10
CA LYS A 77 -10.29 6.56 11.67
C LYS A 77 -11.55 6.71 10.81
N ARG A 78 -12.66 6.07 11.20
CA ARG A 78 -13.94 6.16 10.47
C ARG A 78 -14.45 7.60 10.45
N ALA A 79 -14.39 8.31 11.58
CA ALA A 79 -14.77 9.72 11.68
C ALA A 79 -13.90 10.60 10.79
N TYR A 80 -12.56 10.41 10.82
CA TYR A 80 -11.65 11.12 9.93
C TYR A 80 -11.96 10.89 8.45
N LYS A 81 -12.18 9.64 8.04
CA LYS A 81 -12.54 9.33 6.65
C LYS A 81 -13.84 9.99 6.24
N ARG A 82 -14.85 10.01 7.12
CA ARG A 82 -16.12 10.71 6.88
C ARG A 82 -15.91 12.21 6.64
N ALA A 83 -15.14 12.87 7.51
CA ALA A 83 -14.83 14.30 7.36
C ALA A 83 -13.97 14.59 6.12
N GLU A 84 -13.07 13.67 5.75
CA GLU A 84 -12.27 13.76 4.53
C GLU A 84 -13.17 13.69 3.27
N TYR A 85 -14.15 12.78 3.24
CA TYR A 85 -15.14 12.68 2.16
C TYR A 85 -16.00 13.94 2.06
N GLU A 86 -16.43 14.48 3.20
CA GLU A 86 -17.21 15.72 3.25
C GLU A 86 -16.40 16.93 2.76
N ARG A 87 -15.13 17.06 3.17
CA ARG A 87 -14.28 18.20 2.84
C ARG A 87 -13.87 18.26 1.37
N TYR A 88 -13.41 17.15 0.80
CA TYR A 88 -12.85 17.18 -0.55
C TYR A 88 -13.88 16.88 -1.64
N GLY A 89 -15.12 16.63 -1.23
CA GLY A 89 -16.08 15.98 -2.10
C GLY A 89 -15.56 14.64 -2.56
N ASN A 90 -16.41 13.91 -3.23
CA ASN A 90 -16.15 12.56 -3.65
C ASN A 90 -15.17 12.55 -4.85
N ARG A 91 -13.88 12.88 -4.66
CA ARG A 91 -12.82 12.58 -5.65
C ARG A 91 -12.74 11.07 -5.95
N GLN A 92 -13.38 10.26 -5.11
CA GLN A 92 -13.62 8.84 -5.27
C GLN A 92 -15.10 8.53 -5.50
N ASP A 93 -15.88 9.43 -6.11
CA ASP A 93 -17.27 9.11 -6.40
C ASP A 93 -17.35 7.85 -7.22
N PRO A 94 -17.98 6.78 -6.71
CA PRO A 94 -18.15 5.58 -7.48
C PRO A 94 -18.82 5.87 -8.82
N ALA A 95 -19.73 6.86 -8.89
CA ALA A 95 -20.36 7.30 -10.12
C ALA A 95 -19.37 8.00 -11.07
N VAL A 96 -18.58 8.97 -10.58
CA VAL A 96 -17.58 9.67 -11.43
C VAL A 96 -16.47 8.71 -11.88
N SER A 97 -16.06 7.77 -11.02
CA SER A 97 -15.11 6.71 -11.35
C SER A 97 -15.68 5.75 -12.39
N ALA A 98 -16.92 5.27 -12.19
CA ALA A 98 -17.61 4.40 -13.12
C ALA A 98 -17.84 5.09 -14.48
N GLU A 99 -18.22 6.37 -14.47
CA GLU A 99 -18.39 7.18 -15.68
C GLU A 99 -17.06 7.31 -16.43
N ARG A 100 -15.96 7.61 -15.73
CA ARG A 100 -14.62 7.69 -16.35
C ARG A 100 -14.19 6.35 -16.95
N ILE A 101 -14.48 5.24 -16.28
CA ILE A 101 -14.22 3.90 -16.79
C ILE A 101 -15.10 3.62 -18.01
N ALA A 102 -16.39 3.96 -17.96
CA ALA A 102 -17.35 3.77 -19.05
C ALA A 102 -16.95 4.58 -20.29
N MET A 103 -16.53 5.85 -20.13
CA MET A 103 -16.04 6.67 -21.23
C MET A 103 -14.81 6.07 -21.92
N ARG A 104 -13.85 5.53 -21.15
CA ARG A 104 -12.67 4.84 -21.72
C ARG A 104 -13.05 3.57 -22.46
N GLN A 105 -13.99 2.80 -21.93
CA GLN A 105 -14.50 1.61 -22.60
C GLN A 105 -15.23 1.98 -23.90
N ALA A 106 -16.14 2.96 -23.88
CA ALA A 106 -16.94 3.38 -25.03
C ALA A 106 -16.08 3.69 -26.27
N ARG A 107 -14.93 4.34 -26.09
CA ARG A 107 -13.98 4.67 -27.17
C ARG A 107 -13.40 3.44 -27.88
N THR A 108 -13.22 2.33 -27.17
CA THR A 108 -12.58 1.13 -27.71
C THR A 108 -13.57 0.04 -28.09
N VAL A 109 -14.74 0.00 -27.45
CA VAL A 109 -15.80 -1.00 -27.70
C VAL A 109 -16.27 -0.98 -29.16
N GLN A 110 -16.45 0.20 -29.76
CA GLN A 110 -16.88 0.31 -31.16
C GLN A 110 -15.86 -0.28 -32.15
N SER A 111 -14.56 -0.19 -31.84
CA SER A 111 -13.48 -0.74 -32.67
C SER A 111 -13.11 -2.19 -32.34
N ALA A 112 -13.66 -2.75 -31.25
CA ALA A 112 -13.26 -4.06 -30.76
C ALA A 112 -13.87 -5.19 -31.59
N ARG A 113 -13.03 -5.85 -32.40
CA ARG A 113 -13.42 -6.98 -33.27
C ARG A 113 -12.99 -8.34 -32.73
N LYS A 114 -12.11 -8.36 -31.73
CA LYS A 114 -11.52 -9.59 -31.17
C LYS A 114 -12.02 -9.92 -29.76
N THR A 115 -13.26 -9.58 -29.44
CA THR A 115 -13.85 -9.97 -28.15
C THR A 115 -13.90 -11.49 -28.02
N GLY A 116 -13.42 -12.04 -26.91
CA GLY A 116 -13.40 -13.49 -26.65
C GLY A 116 -12.32 -14.30 -27.38
N LYS A 117 -11.56 -13.70 -28.31
CA LYS A 117 -10.45 -14.40 -28.99
C LYS A 117 -9.26 -14.60 -28.03
N GLN A 118 -8.50 -15.68 -28.19
CA GLN A 118 -7.27 -15.89 -27.42
C GLN A 118 -6.21 -14.83 -27.75
N TRP A 119 -5.32 -14.53 -26.82
CA TRP A 119 -4.18 -13.64 -27.02
C TRP A 119 -3.05 -14.37 -27.74
N THR A 120 -2.41 -13.70 -28.70
CA THR A 120 -1.22 -14.22 -29.38
C THR A 120 0.05 -13.62 -28.78
N GLY A 121 1.21 -14.26 -29.00
CA GLY A 121 2.50 -13.75 -28.52
C GLY A 121 2.78 -12.32 -28.98
N ALA A 122 2.60 -12.02 -30.27
CA ALA A 122 2.79 -10.68 -30.83
C ALA A 122 1.84 -9.64 -30.22
N GLU A 123 0.59 -10.01 -29.91
CA GLU A 123 -0.34 -9.12 -29.22
C GLU A 123 0.16 -8.82 -27.79
N VAL A 124 0.62 -9.83 -27.06
CA VAL A 124 1.15 -9.65 -25.69
C VAL A 124 2.43 -8.81 -25.69
N GLU A 125 3.30 -8.98 -26.69
CA GLU A 125 4.49 -8.15 -26.89
C GLU A 125 4.12 -6.67 -27.09
N MET A 126 3.13 -6.40 -27.94
CA MET A 126 2.60 -5.04 -28.10
C MET A 126 1.98 -4.49 -26.81
N VAL A 127 1.34 -5.33 -25.98
CA VAL A 127 0.79 -4.90 -24.68
C VAL A 127 1.89 -4.56 -23.66
N ALA A 128 3.03 -5.25 -23.71
CA ALA A 128 4.16 -5.06 -22.79
C ALA A 128 4.90 -3.71 -23.01
N ARG A 129 4.78 -3.13 -24.20
CA ARG A 129 5.34 -1.82 -24.57
C ARG A 129 4.87 -0.70 -23.66
N ARG A 130 5.81 0.00 -23.01
CA ARG A 130 5.54 1.10 -22.06
C ARG A 130 5.42 2.46 -22.72
N ASP A 131 5.87 2.59 -23.96
CA ASP A 131 5.80 3.81 -24.78
C ASP A 131 4.39 4.08 -25.34
N LEU A 132 3.50 3.09 -25.31
CA LEU A 132 2.12 3.22 -25.78
C LEU A 132 1.12 3.19 -24.62
N THR A 133 0.11 4.06 -24.74
CA THR A 133 -1.04 4.05 -23.84
C THR A 133 -1.93 2.83 -24.07
N ILE A 134 -2.69 2.43 -23.06
CA ILE A 134 -3.65 1.32 -23.16
C ILE A 134 -4.67 1.57 -24.27
N GLU A 135 -5.12 2.82 -24.44
CA GLU A 135 -6.06 3.22 -25.50
C GLU A 135 -5.46 2.97 -26.89
N GLN A 136 -4.22 3.42 -27.13
CA GLN A 136 -3.54 3.21 -28.42
C GLN A 136 -3.36 1.74 -28.75
N ILE A 137 -2.95 0.92 -27.78
CA ILE A 137 -2.79 -0.53 -27.99
C ILE A 137 -4.14 -1.20 -28.24
N ALA A 138 -5.18 -0.83 -27.48
CA ALA A 138 -6.53 -1.37 -27.67
C ALA A 138 -7.06 -1.10 -29.09
N THR A 139 -6.91 0.14 -29.56
CA THR A 139 -7.27 0.55 -30.93
C THR A 139 -6.45 -0.21 -31.97
N ALA A 140 -5.12 -0.29 -31.82
CA ALA A 140 -4.24 -0.97 -32.77
C ALA A 140 -4.54 -2.48 -32.89
N LEU A 141 -4.87 -3.13 -31.76
CA LEU A 141 -5.15 -4.58 -31.72
C LEU A 141 -6.61 -4.93 -32.02
N GLY A 142 -7.53 -3.95 -32.05
CA GLY A 142 -8.97 -4.20 -32.17
C GLY A 142 -9.54 -4.93 -30.94
N ARG A 143 -9.05 -4.58 -29.75
CA ARG A 143 -9.45 -5.13 -28.43
C ARG A 143 -10.06 -4.02 -27.57
N THR A 144 -10.74 -4.38 -26.47
CA THR A 144 -11.25 -3.39 -25.53
C THR A 144 -10.15 -2.88 -24.60
N TYR A 145 -10.29 -1.64 -24.10
CA TYR A 145 -9.40 -1.06 -23.09
C TYR A 145 -9.23 -2.00 -21.89
N ALA A 146 -10.33 -2.55 -21.38
CA ALA A 146 -10.34 -3.44 -20.22
C ALA A 146 -9.53 -4.72 -20.47
N ALA A 147 -9.64 -5.32 -21.68
CA ALA A 147 -8.87 -6.52 -22.02
C ALA A 147 -7.36 -6.23 -22.00
N VAL A 148 -6.91 -5.13 -22.61
CA VAL A 148 -5.50 -4.71 -22.60
C VAL A 148 -5.02 -4.38 -21.18
N SER A 149 -5.82 -3.64 -20.41
CA SER A 149 -5.51 -3.29 -19.02
C SER A 149 -5.31 -4.53 -18.15
N ASN A 150 -6.17 -5.55 -18.30
CA ASN A 150 -6.09 -6.79 -17.53
C ASN A 150 -4.82 -7.58 -17.87
N VAL A 151 -4.45 -7.70 -19.16
CA VAL A 151 -3.19 -8.35 -19.56
C VAL A 151 -1.99 -7.60 -18.99
N ARG A 152 -1.98 -6.27 -19.08
CA ARG A 152 -0.88 -5.45 -18.56
C ARG A 152 -0.75 -5.57 -17.04
N GLN A 153 -1.86 -5.64 -16.31
CA GLN A 153 -1.85 -5.88 -14.88
C GLN A 153 -1.33 -7.28 -14.54
N ALA A 154 -1.77 -8.31 -15.28
CA ALA A 154 -1.27 -9.67 -15.09
C ALA A 154 0.23 -9.78 -15.36
N LEU A 155 0.76 -9.09 -16.39
CA LEU A 155 2.20 -9.03 -16.65
C LEU A 155 2.99 -8.30 -15.54
N ALA A 156 2.38 -7.31 -14.88
CA ALA A 156 3.04 -6.53 -13.83
C ALA A 156 3.01 -7.20 -12.45
N ASP A 157 2.06 -8.11 -12.21
CA ASP A 157 1.84 -8.76 -10.92
C ASP A 157 2.12 -10.28 -11.02
N PRO A 158 3.28 -10.76 -10.52
CA PRO A 158 3.62 -12.18 -10.54
C PRO A 158 2.65 -13.08 -9.76
N SER A 159 1.87 -12.52 -8.83
CA SER A 159 0.87 -13.28 -8.07
C SER A 159 -0.44 -13.49 -8.86
N ASN A 160 -0.62 -12.78 -9.98
CA ASN A 160 -1.78 -12.96 -10.83
C ASN A 160 -1.72 -14.35 -11.52
N PRO A 161 -2.78 -15.17 -11.47
CA PRO A 161 -2.77 -16.51 -12.05
C PRO A 161 -2.53 -16.53 -13.56
N SER A 162 -2.80 -15.43 -14.26
CA SER A 162 -2.54 -15.32 -15.71
C SER A 162 -1.12 -14.84 -16.03
N HIS A 163 -0.33 -14.42 -15.03
CA HIS A 163 1.02 -13.89 -15.23
C HIS A 163 1.90 -14.88 -15.99
N HIS A 164 2.00 -16.11 -15.49
CA HIS A 164 2.84 -17.15 -16.09
C HIS A 164 2.46 -17.40 -17.56
N ARG A 165 1.16 -17.51 -17.86
CA ARG A 165 0.66 -17.70 -19.24
C ARG A 165 1.14 -16.61 -20.19
N TYR A 166 0.99 -15.34 -19.81
CA TYR A 166 1.41 -14.23 -20.67
C TYR A 166 2.93 -14.09 -20.73
N GLN A 167 3.64 -14.38 -19.65
CA GLN A 167 5.10 -14.39 -19.62
C GLN A 167 5.67 -15.47 -20.54
N THR A 168 5.08 -16.67 -20.59
CA THR A 168 5.45 -17.73 -21.55
C THR A 168 5.26 -17.26 -23.00
N MET A 169 4.14 -16.58 -23.30
CA MET A 169 3.89 -16.02 -24.63
C MET A 169 4.92 -14.95 -25.04
N LEU A 170 5.40 -14.13 -24.09
CA LEU A 170 6.45 -13.13 -24.33
C LEU A 170 7.82 -13.76 -24.57
N ASN A 171 8.16 -14.80 -23.81
CA ASN A 171 9.46 -15.44 -23.88
C ASN A 171 9.63 -16.36 -25.10
N GLY A 172 8.65 -16.39 -26.02
CA GLY A 172 8.74 -17.15 -27.26
C GLY A 172 8.70 -18.66 -27.09
N VAL A 173 8.36 -19.17 -25.90
CA VAL A 173 8.10 -20.60 -25.70
C VAL A 173 6.72 -20.87 -26.29
N MET A 174 6.67 -21.17 -27.59
CA MET A 174 5.49 -21.71 -28.24
C MET A 174 5.12 -23.01 -27.52
N ILE A 175 4.11 -22.94 -26.63
CA ILE A 175 3.33 -24.12 -26.32
C ILE A 175 2.46 -24.33 -27.58
N PRO A 176 2.71 -25.36 -28.39
CA PRO A 176 1.87 -25.64 -29.54
C PRO A 176 0.42 -25.74 -29.07
N PRO A 177 -0.56 -25.23 -29.83
CA PRO A 177 -1.96 -25.40 -29.47
C PRO A 177 -2.21 -26.90 -29.29
N ALA A 178 -2.79 -27.29 -28.16
CA ALA A 178 -3.29 -28.64 -27.98
C ALA A 178 -4.19 -28.94 -29.18
N ASP A 179 -3.81 -29.93 -29.97
CA ASP A 179 -4.56 -30.38 -31.13
C ASP A 179 -5.96 -30.77 -30.63
N PRO A 180 -7.05 -30.14 -31.10
CA PRO A 180 -8.41 -30.48 -30.67
C PRO A 180 -8.91 -31.82 -31.26
N SER A 181 -7.99 -32.75 -31.55
CA SER A 181 -8.23 -34.01 -32.24
C SER A 181 -7.81 -35.21 -31.37
N GLU A 182 -8.39 -35.36 -30.18
CA GLU A 182 -8.49 -36.64 -29.46
C GLU A 182 -9.86 -36.78 -28.77
#